data_AF-A0A7V9BG45-F1
#
_entry.id   AF-A0A7V9BG45-F1
#
_cell.length_a   1.000
_cell.length_b   1.000
_cell.length_c   1.000
_cell.angle_alpha   90.00
_cell.angle_beta   90.00
_cell.angle_gamma   90.00
#
_symmetry.space_group_name_H-M   'P 1'
#
loop_
_entity.id
_entity.type
_entity.pdbx_description
1 polymer ?
#
loop_
_entity_poly.entity_id
_entity_poly.type
_entity_poly.pdbx_seq_one_letter_code
_entity_poly.pdbx_strand_id
1 'polypeptide(L)'
;MSKVRLGGMALANGVLVHGPTAWACAIRTGEGEIEIASARKRLLAPRLQQPFLRWPIRLVESFAFIPELRRRLPEARLPFERPGILAATLASAVSVQAVRRSDRLGSSGLGDAARELLSGALSLAPALLALRGGELAAYHGAEHVSIGTYEHGETRGKEHERCGSHLI
;
A
#
# COMPACT_ATOMS: atom_id res chain seq x y z
N MET A 1 22.22 -22.02 -11.04
CA MET A 1 21.82 -21.34 -9.79
C MET A 1 20.36 -20.99 -9.86
N SER A 2 19.55 -21.38 -8.88
CA SER A 2 18.14 -20.94 -8.80
C SER A 2 18.08 -19.43 -8.53
N LYS A 3 17.27 -18.69 -9.28
CA LYS A 3 17.08 -17.25 -9.04
C LYS A 3 16.51 -17.02 -7.64
N VAL A 4 16.90 -15.91 -7.02
CA VAL A 4 16.41 -15.52 -5.69
C VAL A 4 14.96 -15.09 -5.86
N ARG A 5 14.03 -15.67 -5.10
CA ARG A 5 12.64 -15.20 -5.14
C ARG A 5 12.53 -13.80 -4.54
N LEU A 6 11.94 -12.90 -5.31
CA LEU A 6 11.73 -11.52 -4.92
C LEU A 6 10.23 -11.28 -4.68
N GLY A 7 9.90 -10.55 -3.62
CA GLY A 7 8.60 -9.92 -3.43
C GLY A 7 8.72 -8.43 -3.70
N GLY A 8 7.63 -7.78 -4.11
CA GLY A 8 7.62 -6.35 -4.38
C GLY A 8 6.54 -5.61 -3.61
N MET A 9 6.72 -4.29 -3.57
CA MET A 9 5.72 -3.33 -3.11
C MET A 9 5.81 -2.09 -4.01
N ALA A 10 4.69 -1.71 -4.58
CA ALA A 10 4.55 -0.45 -5.28
C ALA A 10 4.48 0.72 -4.29
N LEU A 11 5.32 1.73 -4.50
CA LEU A 11 5.20 3.04 -3.86
C LEU A 11 4.41 3.96 -4.77
N ALA A 12 3.88 5.06 -4.23
CA ALA A 12 3.20 6.05 -5.06
C ALA A 12 4.15 6.74 -6.06
N ASN A 13 5.46 6.71 -5.79
CA ASN A 13 6.50 7.28 -6.64
C ASN A 13 7.64 6.31 -6.95
N GLY A 14 7.45 4.99 -6.82
CA GLY A 14 8.57 4.06 -7.00
C GLY A 14 8.25 2.59 -6.84
N VAL A 15 9.29 1.77 -6.88
CA VAL A 15 9.22 0.32 -6.73
C VAL A 15 10.18 -0.13 -5.65
N LEU A 16 9.66 -0.86 -4.67
CA LEU A 16 10.46 -1.58 -3.69
C LEU A 16 10.45 -3.07 -4.05
N VAL A 17 11.62 -3.68 -4.02
CA VAL A 17 11.80 -5.11 -4.15
C VAL A 17 12.54 -5.64 -2.93
N HIS A 18 12.14 -6.80 -2.43
CA HIS A 18 12.81 -7.43 -1.29
C HIS A 18 12.97 -8.93 -1.48
N GLY A 19 14.15 -9.43 -1.12
CA GLY A 19 14.46 -10.84 -1.03
C GLY A 19 14.38 -11.36 0.40
N PRO A 20 14.88 -12.59 0.64
CA PRO A 20 14.92 -13.20 1.96
C PRO A 20 15.75 -12.41 2.99
N THR A 21 16.84 -11.77 2.55
CA THR A 21 17.83 -11.13 3.45
C THR A 21 18.12 -9.66 3.14
N ALA A 22 17.55 -9.10 2.07
CA ALA A 22 17.85 -7.76 1.60
C ALA A 22 16.62 -7.09 0.99
N TRP A 23 16.68 -5.77 0.86
CA TRP A 23 15.70 -4.95 0.16
C TRP A 23 16.43 -3.93 -0.72
N ALA A 24 15.78 -3.52 -1.81
CA ALA A 24 16.21 -2.45 -2.70
C ALA A 24 14.99 -1.65 -3.13
N CYS A 25 15.11 -0.33 -3.16
CA CYS A 25 14.03 0.58 -3.53
C CYS A 25 14.57 1.57 -4.56
N ALA A 26 13.78 1.83 -5.60
CA ALA A 26 14.00 2.93 -6.52
C ALA A 26 12.78 3.86 -6.46
N ILE A 27 13.01 5.17 -6.30
CA ILE A 27 11.96 6.18 -6.30
C ILE A 27 12.25 7.24 -7.35
N ARG A 28 11.20 7.88 -7.84
CA ARG A 28 11.26 9.11 -8.61
C ARG A 28 10.99 10.30 -7.69
N THR A 29 11.90 11.27 -7.67
CA THR A 29 11.77 12.51 -6.89
C THR A 29 10.76 13.45 -7.54
N GLY A 30 10.41 14.54 -6.84
CA GLY A 30 9.58 15.61 -7.40
C GLY A 30 10.19 16.25 -8.66
N GLU A 31 11.52 16.32 -8.73
CA GLU A 31 12.30 16.85 -9.85
C GLU A 31 12.43 15.85 -11.02
N GLY A 32 11.94 14.61 -10.85
CA GLY A 32 11.96 13.58 -11.89
C GLY A 32 13.19 12.66 -11.87
N GLU A 33 14.16 12.93 -10.99
CA GLU A 33 15.37 12.12 -10.79
C GLU A 33 15.05 10.76 -10.17
N ILE A 34 15.90 9.76 -10.43
CA ILE A 34 15.77 8.43 -9.85
C ILE A 34 16.79 8.24 -8.72
N GLU A 35 16.30 8.04 -7.50
CA GLU A 35 17.11 7.68 -6.36
C GLU A 35 16.96 6.21 -6.01
N ILE A 36 18.06 5.56 -5.65
CA ILE A 36 18.10 4.13 -5.36
C ILE A 36 18.78 3.90 -4.02
N ALA A 37 18.18 3.07 -3.18
CA ALA A 37 18.79 2.60 -1.95
C ALA A 37 18.59 1.10 -1.77
N SER A 38 19.55 0.44 -1.13
CA SER A 38 19.42 -0.97 -0.74
C SER A 38 20.09 -1.23 0.61
N ALA A 39 19.58 -2.20 1.36
CA ALA A 39 20.20 -2.65 2.60
C ALA A 39 19.84 -4.11 2.93
N ARG A 40 20.54 -4.64 3.94
CA ARG A 40 20.26 -5.97 4.50
C ARG A 40 19.13 -5.87 5.52
N LYS A 41 18.22 -6.85 5.52
CA LYS A 41 17.18 -6.97 6.54
C LYS A 41 17.80 -7.36 7.88
N ARG A 42 17.37 -6.70 8.95
CA ARG A 42 17.71 -7.09 10.33
C ARG A 42 16.72 -8.17 10.78
N LEU A 43 17.11 -9.44 10.64
CA LEU A 43 16.26 -10.59 10.93
C LEU A 43 16.54 -11.14 12.35
N LEU A 44 15.47 -11.31 13.13
CA LEU A 44 15.40 -11.84 14.49
C LEU A 44 14.68 -13.20 14.54
N ALA A 45 13.59 -13.41 13.80
CA ALA A 45 12.75 -14.59 13.74
C ALA A 45 13.48 -15.91 13.45
N PRO A 46 14.55 -15.96 12.62
CA PRO A 46 15.38 -17.17 12.50
C PRO A 46 16.09 -17.59 13.80
N ARG A 47 16.23 -16.68 14.78
CA ARG A 47 16.94 -16.90 16.05
C ARG A 47 15.98 -17.26 17.20
N LEU A 48 14.67 -17.21 16.99
CA LEU A 48 13.68 -17.55 18.01
C LEU A 48 13.34 -19.04 18.00
N GLN A 49 13.37 -19.66 19.18
CA GLN A 49 13.01 -21.07 19.33
C GLN A 49 11.50 -21.29 19.57
N GLN A 50 10.77 -20.27 20.05
CA GLN A 50 9.34 -20.39 20.34
C GLN A 50 8.50 -20.27 19.05
N PRO A 51 7.80 -21.34 18.61
CA PRO A 51 7.09 -21.35 17.33
C PRO A 51 5.94 -20.34 17.26
N PHE A 52 5.24 -20.11 18.37
CA PHE A 52 4.09 -19.20 18.42
C PHE A 52 4.49 -17.72 18.29
N LEU A 53 5.66 -17.35 18.80
CA LEU A 53 6.20 -15.98 18.68
C LEU A 53 6.83 -15.72 17.30
N ARG A 54 7.21 -16.78 16.57
CA ARG A 54 7.85 -16.67 15.27
C ARG A 54 6.98 -15.96 14.24
N TRP A 55 5.69 -16.28 14.18
CA TRP A 55 4.75 -15.71 13.21
C TRP A 55 4.54 -14.19 13.35
N PRO A 56 4.18 -13.65 14.54
CA PRO A 56 4.04 -12.21 14.70
C PRO A 56 5.37 -11.47 14.48
N ILE A 57 6.51 -12.05 14.88
CA ILE A 57 7.82 -11.42 14.66
C ILE A 57 8.15 -11.37 13.16
N ARG A 58 7.81 -12.40 12.38
CA ARG A 58 7.95 -12.38 10.91
C ARG A 58 7.14 -11.26 10.28
N LEU A 59 5.92 -11.02 10.76
CA LEU A 59 5.10 -9.89 10.30
C LEU A 59 5.78 -8.55 10.60
N VAL A 60 6.26 -8.35 11.83
CA VAL A 60 6.96 -7.12 12.22
C VAL A 60 8.24 -6.92 11.40
N GLU A 61 9.01 -7.98 11.15
CA GLU A 61 10.22 -7.93 10.33
C GLU A 61 9.97 -7.50 8.89
N SER A 62 8.81 -7.88 8.34
CA SER A 62 8.40 -7.43 7.00
C SER A 62 8.22 -5.92 6.92
N PHE A 63 8.04 -5.21 8.05
CA PHE A 63 7.93 -3.75 8.10
C PHE A 63 9.14 -3.06 8.75
N ALA A 64 10.01 -3.81 9.43
CA ALA A 64 11.13 -3.27 10.21
C ALA A 64 12.19 -2.52 9.37
N PHE A 65 12.18 -2.68 8.05
CA PHE A 65 13.08 -1.94 7.16
C PHE A 65 12.58 -0.52 6.83
N ILE A 66 11.30 -0.20 7.06
CA ILE A 66 10.70 1.10 6.69
C ILE A 66 11.44 2.30 7.30
N PRO A 67 11.84 2.29 8.59
CA PRO A 67 12.59 3.41 9.15
C PRO A 67 13.94 3.62 8.46
N GLU A 68 14.62 2.55 8.06
CA GLU A 68 15.88 2.65 7.32
C GLU A 68 15.65 3.13 5.89
N LEU A 69 14.60 2.63 5.22
CA LEU A 69 14.15 3.11 3.91
C LEU A 69 13.96 4.62 3.94
N ARG A 70 13.21 5.15 4.92
CA ARG A 70 12.96 6.59 5.03
C ARG A 70 14.20 7.42 5.33
N ARG A 71 15.17 6.87 6.06
CA ARG A 71 16.44 7.57 6.31
C ARG A 71 17.28 7.67 5.05
N ARG A 72 17.22 6.66 4.17
CA ARG A 72 17.99 6.62 2.92
C ARG A 72 17.28 7.31 1.74
N LEU A 73 15.95 7.25 1.72
CA LEU A 73 15.07 7.78 0.69
C LEU A 73 13.92 8.56 1.36
N PRO A 74 14.17 9.80 1.82
CA PRO A 74 13.16 10.59 2.54
C PRO A 74 11.95 10.96 1.67
N GLU A 75 12.11 11.02 0.35
CA GLU A 75 11.03 11.28 -0.61
C GLU A 75 10.19 10.03 -0.96
N ALA A 76 10.48 8.87 -0.37
CA ALA A 76 9.72 7.65 -0.64
C ALA A 76 8.27 7.77 -0.12
N ARG A 77 7.28 7.66 -1.02
CA ARG A 77 5.86 7.73 -0.69
C ARG A 77 5.25 6.35 -0.58
N LEU A 78 5.08 5.88 0.65
CA LEU A 78 4.51 4.55 0.92
C LEU A 78 3.03 4.50 0.54
N PRO A 79 2.50 3.32 0.16
CA PRO A 79 1.12 3.20 -0.34
C PRO A 79 0.06 3.62 0.69
N PHE A 80 0.36 3.50 1.98
CA PHE A 80 -0.51 3.90 3.09
C PHE A 80 -0.42 5.39 3.45
N GLU A 81 0.54 6.14 2.92
CA GLU A 81 0.75 7.56 3.21
C GLU A 81 -0.02 8.46 2.25
N ARG A 82 -1.34 8.29 2.21
CA ARG A 82 -2.21 9.13 1.40
C ARG A 82 -2.99 10.07 2.32
N PRO A 83 -2.46 11.27 2.64
CA PRO A 83 -3.14 12.23 3.50
C PRO A 83 -4.52 12.58 2.95
N GLY A 84 -4.69 12.60 1.62
CA GLY A 84 -6.00 12.79 0.98
C GLY A 84 -7.03 11.70 1.32
N ILE A 85 -6.63 10.43 1.44
CA ILE A 85 -7.56 9.34 1.83
C ILE A 85 -7.94 9.47 3.30
N LEU A 86 -6.96 9.77 4.17
CA LEU A 86 -7.23 9.99 5.60
C LEU A 86 -8.17 11.18 5.81
N ALA A 87 -7.91 12.29 5.14
CA ALA A 87 -8.76 13.48 5.17
C ALA A 87 -10.19 13.17 4.65
N ALA A 88 -10.31 12.46 3.52
CA ALA A 88 -11.60 12.05 2.98
C ALA A 88 -12.37 11.11 3.93
N THR A 89 -11.67 10.20 4.60
CA THR A 89 -12.25 9.30 5.59
C THR A 89 -12.81 10.07 6.79
N LEU A 90 -12.03 11.00 7.34
CA LEU A 90 -12.47 11.86 8.43
C LEU A 90 -13.64 12.76 8.03
N ALA A 91 -13.55 13.41 6.87
CA ALA A 91 -14.61 14.27 6.35
C ALA A 91 -15.91 13.50 6.09
N SER A 92 -15.81 12.30 5.51
CA SER A 92 -16.94 11.38 5.30
C SER A 92 -17.58 11.00 6.64
N ALA A 93 -16.78 10.59 7.63
CA ALA A 93 -17.29 10.22 8.96
C ALA A 93 -18.03 11.39 9.64
N VAL A 94 -17.46 12.60 9.62
CA VAL A 94 -18.10 13.81 10.16
C VAL A 94 -19.40 14.13 9.42
N SER A 95 -19.39 14.05 8.09
CA SER A 95 -20.57 14.37 7.26
C SER A 95 -21.70 13.36 7.48
N VAL A 96 -21.39 12.06 7.52
CA VAL A 96 -22.33 11.00 7.86
C VAL A 96 -22.92 11.24 9.25
N GLN A 97 -22.08 11.58 10.23
CA GLN A 97 -22.55 11.85 11.59
C GLN A 97 -23.46 13.08 11.67
N ALA A 98 -23.15 14.14 10.92
CA ALA A 98 -23.99 15.34 10.83
C ALA A 98 -25.34 15.05 10.17
N VAL A 99 -25.35 14.27 9.09
CA VAL A 99 -26.57 13.81 8.40
C VAL A 99 -27.43 12.96 9.34
N ARG A 100 -26.81 12.02 10.06
CA ARG A 100 -27.50 11.13 11.01
C ARG A 100 -28.15 11.88 12.18
N ARG A 101 -27.54 12.98 12.63
CA ARG A 101 -28.03 13.81 13.75
C ARG A 101 -28.94 14.97 13.33
N SER A 102 -29.19 15.16 12.03
CA SER A 102 -29.96 16.30 11.55
C SER A 102 -31.46 16.07 11.65
N ASP A 103 -32.10 16.66 12.66
CA ASP A 103 -33.55 16.61 12.84
C ASP A 103 -34.32 17.30 11.70
N ARG A 104 -33.65 18.15 10.90
CA ARG A 104 -34.23 18.85 9.74
C ARG A 104 -34.54 17.93 8.54
N LEU A 105 -33.91 16.75 8.47
CA LEU A 105 -34.12 15.78 7.38
C LEU A 105 -35.34 14.86 7.58
N GLY A 106 -36.16 15.13 8.61
CA GLY A 106 -37.58 14.77 8.63
C GLY A 106 -37.95 13.57 9.50
N SER A 107 -38.96 13.76 10.34
CA SER A 107 -39.64 12.79 11.21
C SER A 107 -40.70 11.95 10.48
N SER A 108 -40.47 11.63 9.21
CA SER A 108 -41.36 10.84 8.35
C SER A 108 -40.59 9.71 7.67
N GLY A 109 -41.25 8.58 7.36
CA GLY A 109 -40.55 7.40 6.79
C GLY A 109 -39.80 7.67 5.46
N LEU A 110 -40.19 8.71 4.71
CA LEU A 110 -39.46 9.19 3.52
C LEU A 110 -38.16 9.95 3.88
N GLY A 111 -38.15 10.68 4.99
CA GLY A 111 -36.97 11.38 5.51
C GLY A 111 -35.89 10.42 6.02
N ASP A 112 -36.30 9.34 6.69
CA ASP A 112 -35.39 8.30 7.17
C ASP A 112 -34.70 7.55 6.02
N ALA A 113 -35.47 7.20 4.97
CA ALA A 113 -34.91 6.57 3.77
C ALA A 113 -33.90 7.48 3.04
N ALA A 114 -34.21 8.77 2.90
CA ALA A 114 -33.30 9.74 2.29
C ALA A 114 -32.02 9.91 3.12
N ARG A 115 -32.12 9.92 4.46
CA ARG A 115 -30.99 10.04 5.38
C ARG A 115 -30.04 8.84 5.29
N GLU A 116 -30.57 7.63 5.21
CA GLU A 116 -29.75 6.41 5.06
C GLU A 116 -29.07 6.34 3.68
N LEU A 117 -29.78 6.68 2.60
CA LEU A 117 -29.19 6.75 1.26
C LEU A 117 -28.05 7.77 1.18
N LEU A 118 -28.25 8.96 1.76
CA LEU A 118 -27.23 10.01 1.78
C LEU A 118 -26.02 9.60 2.62
N SER A 119 -26.25 8.97 3.78
CA SER A 119 -25.18 8.44 4.63
C SER A 119 -24.38 7.35 3.91
N GLY A 120 -25.06 6.42 3.24
CA GLY A 120 -24.44 5.39 2.41
C GLY A 120 -23.59 5.99 1.30
N ALA A 121 -24.14 6.95 0.53
CA ALA A 121 -23.41 7.63 -0.54
C ALA A 121 -22.15 8.36 -0.02
N LEU A 122 -22.26 9.09 1.09
CA LEU A 122 -21.13 9.79 1.71
C LEU A 122 -20.05 8.82 2.20
N SER A 123 -20.44 7.63 2.68
CA SER A 123 -19.50 6.61 3.16
C SER A 123 -18.65 5.99 2.04
N LEU A 124 -19.09 6.08 0.77
CA LEU A 124 -18.34 5.57 -0.39
C LEU A 124 -17.23 6.52 -0.86
N ALA A 125 -17.25 7.79 -0.44
CA ALA A 125 -16.32 8.81 -0.94
C ALA A 125 -14.82 8.45 -0.76
N PRO A 126 -14.36 7.90 0.39
CA PRO A 126 -12.95 7.55 0.55
C PRO A 126 -12.51 6.42 -0.39
N ALA A 127 -13.39 5.44 -0.64
CA ALA A 127 -13.11 4.33 -1.55
C ALA A 127 -12.96 4.81 -3.00
N LEU A 128 -13.87 5.68 -3.45
CA LEU A 128 -13.79 6.29 -4.78
C LEU A 128 -12.52 7.12 -4.96
N LEU A 129 -12.11 7.86 -3.93
CA LEU A 129 -10.87 8.65 -3.97
C LEU A 129 -9.62 7.75 -4.02
N ALA A 130 -9.62 6.63 -3.30
CA ALA A 130 -8.52 5.68 -3.31
C ALA A 130 -8.28 5.09 -4.71
N LEU A 131 -9.37 4.79 -5.44
CA LEU A 131 -9.35 4.24 -6.80
C LEU A 131 -8.88 5.24 -7.86
N ARG A 132 -8.99 6.55 -7.61
CA ARG A 132 -8.66 7.61 -8.59
C ARG A 132 -7.15 7.81 -8.79
N GLY A 133 -6.29 7.30 -7.91
CA GLY A 133 -4.86 7.58 -7.94
C GLY A 133 -4.08 6.69 -8.92
N GLY A 134 -3.85 7.19 -10.15
CA GLY A 134 -3.19 6.44 -11.24
C GLY A 134 -1.69 6.17 -11.07
N GLU A 135 -0.95 6.97 -10.29
CA GLU A 135 0.50 6.79 -10.12
C GLU A 135 0.82 5.46 -9.42
N LEU A 136 0.08 5.10 -8.38
CA LEU A 136 0.25 3.82 -7.69
C LEU A 136 0.00 2.65 -8.65
N ALA A 137 -0.99 2.76 -9.53
CA ALA A 137 -1.26 1.74 -10.55
C ALA A 137 -0.13 1.65 -11.60
N ALA A 138 0.47 2.78 -11.97
CA ALA A 138 1.62 2.81 -12.87
C ALA A 138 2.85 2.14 -12.25
N TYR A 139 3.21 2.49 -11.01
CA TYR A 139 4.33 1.89 -10.29
C TYR A 139 4.08 0.43 -9.88
N HIS A 140 2.82 0.06 -9.66
CA HIS A 140 2.44 -1.34 -9.51
C HIS A 140 2.72 -2.11 -10.80
N GLY A 141 2.31 -1.59 -11.96
CA GLY A 141 2.69 -2.18 -13.25
C GLY A 141 4.21 -2.30 -13.42
N ALA A 142 4.97 -1.28 -13.01
CA ALA A 142 6.43 -1.30 -13.07
C ALA A 142 7.05 -2.37 -12.15
N GLU A 143 6.48 -2.61 -10.97
CA GLU A 143 6.88 -3.69 -10.06
C GLU A 143 6.73 -5.06 -10.73
N HIS A 144 5.55 -5.36 -11.28
CA HIS A 144 5.28 -6.63 -11.98
C HIS A 144 6.20 -6.84 -13.17
N VAL A 145 6.40 -5.82 -14.00
CA VAL A 145 7.32 -5.89 -15.15
C VAL A 145 8.74 -6.17 -14.67
N SER A 146 9.20 -5.48 -13.63
CA SER A 146 10.57 -5.60 -13.12
C SER A 146 10.84 -6.99 -12.54
N ILE A 147 9.95 -7.49 -11.67
CA ILE A 147 10.10 -8.81 -11.04
C ILE A 147 9.90 -9.91 -12.08
N GLY A 148 8.85 -9.83 -12.89
CA GLY A 148 8.59 -10.80 -13.95
C GLY A 148 9.76 -10.93 -14.91
N THR A 149 10.36 -9.80 -15.32
CA THR A 149 11.53 -9.78 -16.19
C THR A 149 12.76 -10.40 -15.53
N TYR A 150 13.02 -10.06 -14.26
CA TYR A 150 14.10 -10.69 -13.49
C TYR A 150 13.93 -12.20 -13.40
N GLU A 151 12.73 -12.70 -13.11
CA GLU A 151 12.47 -14.12 -12.87
C GLU A 151 12.54 -14.97 -14.14
N HIS A 152 12.11 -14.43 -15.28
CA HIS A 152 12.07 -15.18 -16.54
C HIS A 152 13.29 -14.93 -17.43
N GLY A 153 14.00 -13.81 -17.23
CA GLY A 153 15.16 -13.45 -18.05
C GLY A 153 14.79 -12.84 -19.41
N GLU A 154 13.53 -12.48 -19.59
CA GLU A 154 12.97 -11.83 -20.78
C GLU A 154 11.96 -10.77 -20.33
N THR A 155 11.72 -9.74 -21.14
CA THR A 155 10.76 -8.69 -20.78
C THR A 155 9.35 -9.26 -20.62
N ARG A 156 8.77 -9.10 -19.41
CA ARG A 156 7.41 -9.53 -19.10
C ARG A 156 6.45 -8.35 -18.99
N GLY A 157 5.17 -8.62 -19.28
CA GLY A 157 4.09 -7.66 -19.14
C GLY A 157 3.75 -7.37 -17.68
N LYS A 158 2.71 -6.55 -17.48
CA LYS A 158 2.18 -6.22 -16.15
C LYS A 158 1.54 -7.42 -15.44
N GLU A 159 1.10 -8.42 -16.21
CA GLU A 159 0.54 -9.66 -15.67
C GLU A 159 1.58 -10.76 -15.79
N HIS A 160 1.80 -11.48 -14.68
CA HIS A 160 2.63 -12.67 -14.62
C HIS A 160 2.05 -13.67 -13.63
N GLU A 161 2.54 -14.90 -13.66
CA GLU A 161 2.01 -16.08 -12.94
C GLU A 161 1.92 -15.92 -11.40
N ARG A 162 2.59 -14.90 -10.85
CA ARG A 162 2.64 -14.58 -9.41
C ARG A 162 2.01 -13.24 -9.04
N CYS A 163 1.27 -12.64 -9.96
CA CYS A 163 0.55 -11.40 -9.69
C CYS A 163 -0.43 -11.62 -8.52
N GLY A 164 -0.26 -10.88 -7.41
CA GLY A 164 -1.12 -10.96 -6.23
C GLY A 164 -0.86 -12.10 -5.23
N SER A 165 0.12 -13.00 -5.47
CA SER A 165 0.32 -14.20 -4.63
C SER A 165 1.31 -14.05 -3.46
N HIS A 166 1.78 -12.82 -3.16
CA HIS A 166 2.68 -12.55 -2.02
C HIS A 166 1.99 -12.08 -0.73
N LEU A 167 0.66 -12.11 -0.70
CA LEU A 167 -0.11 -11.77 0.50
C LEU A 167 -0.21 -12.91 1.51
N ILE A 168 0.27 -14.13 1.20
CA ILE A 168 0.34 -15.29 2.11
C ILE A 168 1.61 -16.11 1.85
#